data_AF-A0A836F5B4-F1
#
_entry.id   AF-A0A836F5B4-F1
#
_cell.length_a   1.000
_cell.length_b   1.000
_cell.length_c   1.000
_cell.angle_alpha   90.00
_cell.angle_beta   90.00
_cell.angle_gamma   90.00
#
_symmetry.space_group_name_H-M   'P 1'
#
loop_
_entity.id
_entity.type
_entity.pdbx_description
1 polymer ?
#
loop_
_entity_poly.entity_id
_entity_poly.type
_entity_poly.pdbx_seq_one_letter_code
_entity_poly.pdbx_strand_id
1 'polypeptide(L)'
;MCVYIYFLEVLWKRLITLSNKYYPIYKNWLFFIPVVSIRHPDDIKTILSNPKYIKKSFIYDNFKSWLGNSIFLSEGTKWQSQQKILTATFHFDILQRFVKIFDKESKNMVKSLKNAKGTVVKDLTSFISEHTLNAICETTMGTSLKDLYEFQQQYRKAIHQMRELFVYR
;
A
#
# COMPACT_ATOMS: atom_id res chain seq x y z
N MET A 1 8.30 13.14 -11.98
CA MET A 1 8.16 12.66 -10.59
C MET A 1 8.05 13.80 -9.57
N CYS A 2 8.90 14.84 -9.59
CA CYS A 2 8.81 16.00 -8.67
C CYS A 2 7.50 16.80 -8.73
N VAL A 3 6.97 17.08 -9.94
CA VAL A 3 5.71 17.83 -10.09
C VAL A 3 4.50 17.09 -9.48
N TYR A 4 4.55 15.76 -9.44
CA TYR A 4 3.47 14.91 -8.93
C TYR A 4 3.47 14.79 -7.41
N ILE A 5 4.66 14.65 -6.80
CA ILE A 5 4.81 14.70 -5.34
C ILE A 5 4.28 16.06 -4.84
N TYR A 6 4.64 17.13 -5.54
CA TYR A 6 4.14 18.47 -5.24
C TYR A 6 2.62 18.57 -5.37
N PHE A 7 2.01 18.03 -6.43
CA PHE A 7 0.56 18.03 -6.59
C PHE A 7 -0.18 17.26 -5.49
N LEU A 8 0.33 16.07 -5.12
CA LEU A 8 -0.27 15.24 -4.07
C LEU A 8 -0.14 15.92 -2.69
N GLU A 9 1.01 16.55 -2.41
CA GLU A 9 1.21 17.32 -1.17
C GLU A 9 0.30 18.55 -1.10
N VAL A 10 0.12 19.27 -2.21
CA VAL A 10 -0.79 20.42 -2.27
C VAL A 10 -2.23 19.99 -2.07
N LEU A 11 -2.66 18.89 -2.70
CA LEU A 11 -3.98 18.30 -2.48
C LEU A 11 -4.15 17.86 -1.03
N TRP A 12 -3.17 17.18 -0.46
CA TRP A 12 -3.19 16.71 0.92
C TRP A 12 -3.33 17.87 1.91
N LYS A 13 -2.49 18.91 1.77
CA LYS A 13 -2.57 20.14 2.58
C LYS A 13 -3.95 20.79 2.44
N ARG A 14 -4.48 20.88 1.21
CA ARG A 14 -5.81 21.46 0.95
C ARG A 14 -6.93 20.65 1.61
N LEU A 15 -6.88 19.32 1.54
CA LEU A 15 -7.85 18.43 2.19
C LEU A 15 -7.81 18.59 3.71
N ILE A 16 -6.62 18.65 4.31
CA ILE A 16 -6.48 18.85 5.76
C ILE A 16 -7.05 20.21 6.18
N THR A 17 -6.69 21.29 5.49
CA THR A 17 -7.15 22.64 5.85
C THR A 17 -8.66 22.78 5.73
N LEU A 18 -9.26 22.25 4.65
CA LEU A 18 -10.72 22.25 4.48
C LEU A 18 -11.41 21.40 5.55
N SER A 19 -10.81 20.26 5.88
CA SER A 19 -11.36 19.37 6.90
C SER A 19 -11.31 19.95 8.30
N ASN A 20 -10.28 20.74 8.63
CA ASN A 20 -10.20 21.41 9.92
C ASN A 20 -11.18 22.58 9.99
N LYS A 21 -11.43 23.26 8.87
CA LYS A 21 -12.36 24.40 8.80
C LYS A 21 -13.83 23.97 8.89
N TYR A 22 -14.19 22.84 8.30
CA TYR A 22 -15.58 22.37 8.19
C TYR A 22 -15.83 21.05 8.96
N TYR A 23 -15.34 20.99 10.19
CA TYR A 23 -15.69 19.91 11.12
C TYR A 23 -17.19 19.96 11.47
N PRO A 24 -17.93 18.84 11.57
CA PRO A 24 -17.50 17.42 11.57
C PRO A 24 -17.61 16.67 10.22
N ILE A 25 -18.44 17.16 9.28
CA ILE A 25 -18.70 16.54 7.97
C ILE A 25 -18.69 17.63 6.91
N TYR A 26 -17.98 17.39 5.80
CA TYR A 26 -18.01 18.29 4.66
C TYR A 26 -18.00 17.55 3.33
N LYS A 27 -18.58 18.18 2.31
CA LYS A 27 -18.59 17.68 0.94
C LYS A 27 -17.61 18.51 0.10
N ASN A 28 -16.71 17.85 -0.61
CA ASN A 28 -15.83 18.45 -1.58
C ASN A 28 -16.00 17.79 -2.95
N TRP A 29 -15.97 18.59 -4.00
CA TRP A 29 -15.90 18.07 -5.36
C TRP A 29 -14.43 17.82 -5.71
N LEU A 30 -14.10 16.57 -6.02
CA LEU A 30 -12.80 16.20 -6.57
C LEU A 30 -12.99 15.91 -8.06
N PHE A 31 -12.57 16.84 -8.92
CA PHE A 31 -12.84 16.86 -10.35
C PHE A 31 -14.34 16.75 -10.69
N PHE A 32 -14.85 15.52 -10.84
CA PHE A 32 -16.23 15.21 -11.20
C PHE A 32 -16.91 14.29 -10.18
N ILE A 33 -16.21 13.91 -9.11
CA ILE A 33 -16.70 12.98 -8.10
C ILE A 33 -16.96 13.76 -6.81
N PRO A 34 -18.20 13.75 -6.28
CA PRO A 34 -18.47 14.29 -4.97
C PRO A 34 -17.88 13.36 -3.91
N VAL A 35 -16.95 13.89 -3.11
CA VAL A 35 -16.35 13.20 -1.98
C VAL A 35 -16.91 13.79 -0.70
N VAL A 36 -17.42 12.94 0.18
CA VAL A 36 -17.86 13.34 1.53
C VAL A 36 -16.77 12.90 2.50
N SER A 37 -16.23 13.85 3.25
CA SER A 37 -15.24 13.59 4.29
C SER A 37 -15.92 13.67 5.65
N ILE A 38 -15.79 12.60 6.41
CA ILE A 38 -16.36 12.42 7.74
C ILE A 38 -15.20 12.31 8.71
N ARG A 39 -15.16 13.17 9.73
CA ARG A 39 -14.08 13.19 10.72
C ARG A 39 -14.52 12.89 12.15
N HIS A 40 -15.81 12.89 12.43
CA HIS A 40 -16.30 12.55 13.75
C HIS A 40 -16.08 11.05 14.05
N PRO A 41 -15.43 10.68 15.18
CA PRO A 41 -15.08 9.29 15.45
C PRO A 41 -16.31 8.38 15.57
N ASP A 42 -17.42 8.85 16.13
CA ASP A 42 -18.64 8.05 16.26
C ASP A 42 -19.32 7.79 14.92
N ASP A 43 -19.26 8.75 13.99
CA ASP A 43 -19.81 8.59 12.64
C ASP A 43 -18.95 7.61 11.83
N ILE A 44 -17.62 7.74 11.93
CA ILE A 44 -16.66 6.81 11.33
C ILE A 44 -16.90 5.40 11.86
N LYS A 45 -17.04 5.24 13.18
CA LYS A 45 -17.32 3.94 13.81
C LYS A 45 -18.62 3.36 13.29
N THR A 46 -19.68 4.15 13.20
CA THR A 46 -21.00 3.69 12.73
C THR A 46 -20.95 3.21 11.27
N ILE A 47 -20.23 3.92 10.41
CA ILE A 47 -20.09 3.57 8.98
C ILE A 47 -19.18 2.35 8.80
N LEU A 48 -18.02 2.31 9.48
CA LEU A 48 -17.06 1.21 9.38
C LEU A 48 -17.54 -0.08 10.07
N SER A 49 -18.44 0.02 11.05
CA SER A 49 -18.99 -1.16 11.74
C SER A 49 -20.06 -1.87 10.92
N ASN A 50 -20.71 -1.18 9.97
CA ASN A 50 -21.81 -1.74 9.22
C ASN A 50 -21.35 -2.25 7.84
N PRO A 51 -21.31 -3.58 7.61
CA PRO A 51 -20.82 -4.16 6.36
C PRO A 51 -21.67 -3.81 5.14
N LYS A 52 -22.89 -3.29 5.32
CA LYS A 52 -23.78 -2.85 4.23
C LYS A 52 -23.30 -1.57 3.54
N TYR A 53 -22.56 -0.71 4.24
CA TYR A 53 -22.08 0.58 3.71
C TYR A 53 -20.62 0.54 3.23
N ILE A 54 -19.92 -0.58 3.44
CA ILE A 54 -18.52 -0.78 3.03
C ILE A 54 -18.49 -1.33 1.60
N LYS A 55 -19.15 -0.64 0.67
CA LYS A 55 -18.95 -0.90 -0.75
C LYS A 55 -17.68 -0.19 -1.20
N LYS A 56 -16.81 -0.87 -1.94
CA LYS A 56 -15.55 -0.29 -2.38
C LYS A 56 -15.83 0.78 -3.44
N SER A 57 -15.12 1.91 -3.34
CA SER A 57 -15.28 3.03 -4.26
C SER A 57 -14.84 2.68 -5.68
N PHE A 58 -15.29 3.46 -6.68
CA PHE A 58 -14.86 3.39 -8.09
C PHE A 58 -13.33 3.30 -8.28
N ILE A 59 -12.53 3.86 -7.36
CA ILE A 59 -11.07 3.75 -7.37
C ILE A 59 -10.60 2.29 -7.43
N TYR A 60 -11.32 1.36 -6.80
CA TYR A 60 -10.99 -0.06 -6.80
C TYR A 60 -11.26 -0.72 -8.16
N ASP A 61 -12.14 -0.19 -9.01
CA ASP A 61 -12.36 -0.72 -10.37
C ASP A 61 -11.11 -0.53 -11.24
N ASN A 62 -10.37 0.56 -11.04
CA ASN A 62 -9.08 0.78 -11.72
C ASN A 62 -8.02 -0.25 -11.34
N PHE A 63 -8.09 -0.79 -10.11
CA PHE A 63 -7.21 -1.85 -9.66
C PHE A 63 -7.67 -3.24 -10.10
N LYS A 64 -8.93 -3.40 -10.53
CA LYS A 64 -9.50 -4.68 -10.94
C LYS A 64 -8.85 -5.27 -12.18
N SER A 65 -8.42 -4.44 -13.13
CA SER A 65 -7.68 -4.91 -14.31
C SER A 65 -6.28 -5.42 -13.98
N TRP A 66 -5.70 -5.03 -12.84
CA TRP A 66 -4.34 -5.40 -12.44
C TRP A 66 -4.32 -6.53 -11.40
N LEU A 67 -5.14 -6.42 -10.35
CA LEU A 67 -5.16 -7.36 -9.21
C LEU A 67 -6.28 -8.40 -9.31
N GLY A 68 -7.17 -8.30 -10.31
CA GLY A 68 -8.27 -9.24 -10.52
C GLY A 68 -9.16 -9.38 -9.29
N ASN A 69 -9.38 -10.61 -8.82
CA ASN A 69 -10.21 -10.92 -7.65
C ASN A 69 -9.40 -11.00 -6.34
N SER A 70 -8.45 -10.10 -6.15
CA SER A 70 -7.66 -10.00 -4.93
C SER A 70 -8.50 -9.60 -3.71
N ILE A 71 -7.99 -9.86 -2.51
CA ILE A 71 -8.64 -9.47 -1.23
C ILE A 71 -8.93 -7.97 -1.14
N PHE A 72 -8.09 -7.14 -1.79
CA PHE A 72 -8.28 -5.70 -1.89
C PHE A 72 -9.50 -5.30 -2.73
N LEU A 73 -10.05 -6.21 -3.53
CA LEU A 73 -11.12 -5.94 -4.50
C LEU A 73 -12.38 -6.77 -4.28
N SER A 74 -12.29 -7.86 -3.53
CA SER A 74 -13.46 -8.65 -3.15
C SER A 74 -14.38 -7.88 -2.21
N GLU A 75 -15.69 -8.13 -2.30
CA GLU A 75 -16.71 -7.52 -1.44
C GLU A 75 -17.53 -8.61 -0.73
N GLY A 76 -18.20 -8.22 0.36
CA GLY A 76 -19.15 -9.07 1.08
C GLY A 76 -18.55 -10.37 1.62
N THR A 77 -19.27 -11.48 1.43
CA THR A 77 -18.91 -12.82 1.94
C THR A 77 -17.59 -13.33 1.40
N LYS A 78 -17.24 -12.99 0.15
CA LYS A 78 -15.95 -13.37 -0.46
C LYS A 78 -14.79 -12.69 0.26
N TRP A 79 -14.92 -11.41 0.57
CA TRP A 79 -13.92 -10.67 1.35
C TRP A 79 -13.77 -11.25 2.77
N GLN A 80 -14.89 -11.53 3.45
CA GLN A 80 -14.88 -12.11 4.79
C GLN A 80 -14.19 -13.48 4.83
N SER A 81 -14.46 -14.34 3.85
CA SER A 81 -13.81 -15.66 3.73
C SER A 81 -12.30 -15.52 3.52
N GLN A 82 -11.87 -14.65 2.60
CA GLN A 82 -10.45 -14.39 2.34
C GLN A 82 -9.74 -13.77 3.56
N GLN A 83 -10.38 -12.86 4.28
CA GLN A 83 -9.85 -12.30 5.53
C GLN A 83 -9.70 -13.36 6.60
N LYS A 84 -10.69 -14.24 6.79
CA LYS A 84 -10.61 -15.32 7.79
C LYS A 84 -9.40 -16.22 7.56
N ILE A 85 -9.12 -16.57 6.30
CA ILE A 85 -7.93 -17.35 5.93
C ILE A 85 -6.65 -16.54 6.23
N LEU A 86 -6.62 -15.27 5.83
CA LEU A 86 -5.44 -14.42 6.00
C LEU A 86 -5.10 -14.20 7.49
N THR A 87 -6.09 -13.89 8.33
CA THR A 87 -5.88 -13.67 9.76
C THR A 87 -5.39 -14.94 10.46
N ALA A 88 -5.84 -16.13 10.03
CA ALA A 88 -5.34 -17.40 10.56
C ALA A 88 -3.84 -17.61 10.29
N THR A 89 -3.32 -17.10 9.17
CA THR A 89 -1.89 -17.16 8.83
C THR A 89 -1.03 -16.21 9.65
N PHE A 90 -1.62 -15.21 10.31
CA PHE A 90 -0.92 -14.28 11.20
C PHE A 90 -0.97 -14.71 12.67
N HIS A 91 -1.03 -16.02 12.94
CA HIS A 91 -0.90 -16.55 14.30
C HIS A 91 0.51 -16.25 14.87
N PHE A 92 0.61 -16.16 16.21
CA PHE A 92 1.82 -15.74 16.92
C PHE A 92 3.08 -16.54 16.53
N ASP A 93 2.96 -17.86 16.36
CA ASP A 93 4.08 -18.73 15.98
C ASP A 93 4.64 -18.39 14.59
N ILE A 94 3.77 -17.98 13.67
CA ILE A 94 4.16 -17.60 12.31
C ILE A 94 4.82 -16.21 12.34
N LEU A 95 4.28 -15.28 13.13
CA LEU A 95 4.88 -13.95 13.34
C LEU A 95 6.31 -14.06 13.89
N GLN A 96 6.57 -15.00 14.80
CA GLN A 96 7.92 -15.23 15.32
C GLN A 96 8.91 -15.68 14.22
N ARG A 97 8.43 -16.41 13.20
CA ARG A 97 9.25 -16.76 12.02
C ARG A 97 9.53 -15.53 11.15
N PHE A 98 8.57 -14.61 11.03
CA PHE A 98 8.75 -13.37 10.27
C PHE A 98 9.81 -12.46 10.87
N VAL A 99 9.90 -12.38 12.21
CA VAL A 99 10.95 -11.62 12.89
C VAL A 99 12.36 -12.10 12.48
N LYS A 100 12.57 -13.42 12.33
CA LYS A 100 13.85 -13.97 11.87
C LYS A 100 14.18 -13.55 10.44
N ILE A 101 13.18 -13.49 9.57
CA ILE A 101 13.32 -13.03 8.17
C ILE A 101 13.65 -11.54 8.14
N PHE A 102 12.98 -10.72 8.94
CA PHE A 102 13.25 -9.28 9.01
C PHE A 102 14.64 -8.98 9.58
N ASP A 103 15.11 -9.72 10.59
CA ASP A 103 16.48 -9.57 11.10
C ASP A 103 17.52 -9.93 10.03
N LYS A 104 17.29 -11.03 9.29
CA LYS A 104 18.14 -11.44 8.17
C LYS A 104 18.20 -10.36 7.09
N GLU A 105 17.06 -9.86 6.61
CA GLU A 105 17.02 -8.84 5.56
C GLU A 105 17.53 -7.48 6.03
N SER A 106 17.35 -7.11 7.30
CA SER A 106 17.95 -5.91 7.89
C SER A 106 19.49 -5.99 7.88
N LYS A 107 20.06 -7.13 8.30
CA LYS A 107 21.52 -7.36 8.21
C LYS A 107 22.03 -7.28 6.78
N ASN A 108 21.27 -7.80 5.83
CA ASN A 108 21.61 -7.73 4.40
C ASN A 108 21.55 -6.30 3.87
N MET A 109 20.53 -5.53 4.24
CA MET A 109 20.41 -4.11 3.91
C MET A 109 21.62 -3.32 4.44
N VAL A 110 22.02 -3.54 5.70
CA VAL A 110 23.22 -2.90 6.28
C VAL A 110 24.50 -3.31 5.55
N LYS A 111 24.63 -4.58 5.16
CA LYS A 111 25.80 -5.07 4.39
C LYS A 111 25.86 -4.43 3.00
N SER A 112 24.73 -4.34 2.29
CA SER A 112 24.64 -3.65 0.99
C SER A 112 25.00 -2.18 1.11
N LEU A 113 24.56 -1.52 2.18
CA LEU A 113 24.88 -0.12 2.45
C LEU A 113 26.37 0.08 2.73
N LYS A 114 27.01 -0.81 3.51
CA LYS A 114 28.46 -0.76 3.80
C LYS A 114 29.32 -1.04 2.56
N ASN A 115 28.84 -1.87 1.64
CA ASN A 115 29.57 -2.25 0.43
C ASN A 115 29.40 -1.23 -0.72
N ALA A 116 28.43 -0.33 -0.62
CA ALA A 116 28.30 0.77 -1.56
C ALA A 116 29.49 1.73 -1.39
N LYS A 117 30.49 1.63 -2.27
CA LYS A 117 31.72 2.45 -2.30
C LYS A 117 31.47 3.91 -2.72
N GLY A 118 30.42 4.54 -2.22
CA GLY A 118 30.08 5.93 -2.53
C GLY A 118 29.39 6.60 -1.34
N THR A 119 29.76 7.85 -1.07
CA THR A 119 29.28 8.67 0.07
C THR A 119 27.78 8.99 0.00
N VAL A 120 27.07 8.61 -1.08
CA VAL A 120 25.69 9.01 -1.33
C VAL A 120 24.88 7.87 -1.95
N VAL A 121 23.88 7.37 -1.23
CA VAL A 121 22.79 6.56 -1.79
C VAL A 121 21.94 7.49 -2.66
N LYS A 122 22.05 7.40 -3.99
CA LYS A 122 21.34 8.28 -4.94
C LYS A 122 19.80 8.19 -4.83
N ASP A 123 19.26 7.04 -4.40
CA ASP A 123 17.82 6.86 -4.20
C ASP A 123 17.54 5.90 -3.03
N LEU A 124 17.32 6.49 -1.84
CA LEU A 124 16.98 5.75 -0.63
C LEU A 124 15.62 5.03 -0.75
N THR A 125 14.68 5.60 -1.51
CA THR A 125 13.34 5.04 -1.64
C THR A 125 13.37 3.74 -2.42
N SER A 126 14.09 3.72 -3.55
CA SER A 126 14.28 2.50 -4.35
C SER A 126 15.07 1.43 -3.59
N PHE A 127 16.08 1.84 -2.83
CA PHE A 127 16.86 0.95 -1.97
C PHE A 127 16.03 0.30 -0.86
N ILE A 128 15.23 1.08 -0.12
CA ILE A 128 14.36 0.51 0.93
C ILE A 128 13.28 -0.38 0.30
N SER A 129 12.70 0.04 -0.83
CA SER A 129 11.67 -0.73 -1.54
C SER A 129 12.21 -2.10 -1.98
N GLU A 130 13.49 -2.21 -2.32
CA GLU A 130 14.16 -3.47 -2.64
C GLU A 130 14.13 -4.47 -1.51
N HIS A 131 14.70 -4.07 -0.38
CA HIS A 131 14.83 -4.92 0.78
C HIS A 131 13.47 -5.24 1.40
N THR A 132 12.54 -4.29 1.32
CA THR A 132 11.14 -4.50 1.75
C THR A 132 10.44 -5.53 0.87
N LEU A 133 10.60 -5.45 -0.46
CA LEU A 133 10.02 -6.43 -1.38
C LEU A 133 10.57 -7.84 -1.10
N ASN A 134 11.88 -7.95 -0.92
CA ASN A 134 12.54 -9.23 -0.62
C ASN A 134 12.06 -9.81 0.71
N ALA A 135 11.92 -8.98 1.75
CA ALA A 135 11.37 -9.40 3.03
C ALA A 135 9.91 -9.89 2.90
N ILE A 136 9.06 -9.19 2.13
CA ILE A 136 7.66 -9.60 1.90
C ILE A 136 7.59 -10.92 1.16
N CYS A 137 8.37 -11.10 0.10
CA CYS A 137 8.34 -12.34 -0.67
C CYS A 137 8.93 -13.52 0.11
N GLU A 138 10.01 -13.33 0.87
CA GLU A 138 10.56 -14.39 1.73
C GLU A 138 9.55 -14.77 2.83
N THR A 139 8.81 -13.79 3.35
CA THR A 139 7.75 -13.98 4.35
C THR A 139 6.51 -14.71 3.79
N THR A 140 6.07 -14.33 2.58
CA THR A 140 4.80 -14.80 2.01
C THR A 140 4.95 -16.04 1.13
N MET A 141 6.05 -16.14 0.38
CA MET A 141 6.32 -17.22 -0.57
C MET A 141 7.34 -18.24 -0.03
N GLY A 142 8.03 -17.93 1.07
CA GLY A 142 9.09 -18.78 1.63
C GLY A 142 10.35 -18.84 0.78
N THR A 143 10.45 -18.04 -0.28
CA THR A 143 11.55 -18.02 -1.24
C THR A 143 12.28 -16.69 -1.19
N SER A 144 13.61 -16.76 -1.23
CA SER A 144 14.47 -15.57 -1.32
C SER A 144 14.48 -15.08 -2.76
N LEU A 145 14.06 -13.84 -3.01
CA LEU A 145 14.11 -13.25 -4.37
C LEU A 145 15.52 -12.94 -4.88
N LYS A 146 16.55 -13.13 -4.05
CA LYS A 146 17.94 -12.87 -4.43
C LYS A 146 18.40 -13.75 -5.60
N ASP A 147 17.83 -14.94 -5.72
CA ASP A 147 18.14 -15.87 -6.82
C ASP A 147 17.33 -15.55 -8.09
N LEU A 148 16.41 -14.57 -8.02
CA LEU A 148 15.44 -14.18 -9.05
C LEU A 148 15.52 -12.68 -9.34
N TYR A 149 16.75 -12.15 -9.50
CA TYR A 149 17.00 -10.73 -9.75
C TYR A 149 16.19 -10.17 -10.94
N GLU A 150 16.05 -10.95 -12.02
CA GLU A 150 15.27 -10.56 -13.19
C GLU A 150 13.78 -10.40 -12.87
N PHE A 151 13.20 -11.33 -12.11
CA PHE A 151 11.80 -11.24 -11.67
C PHE A 151 11.58 -10.04 -10.76
N GLN A 152 12.53 -9.76 -9.86
CA GLN A 152 12.50 -8.59 -8.98
C GLN A 152 12.41 -7.28 -9.79
N GLN A 153 13.21 -7.16 -10.84
CA GLN A 153 13.23 -5.98 -11.72
C GLN A 153 11.96 -5.87 -12.55
N GLN A 154 11.47 -6.99 -13.11
CA GLN A 154 10.22 -7.01 -13.87
C GLN A 154 9.02 -6.60 -13.00
N TYR A 155 8.93 -7.12 -11.78
CA TYR A 155 7.85 -6.79 -10.85
C TYR A 155 7.85 -5.30 -10.48
N ARG A 156 9.02 -4.72 -10.20
CA ARG A 156 9.13 -3.28 -9.93
C ARG A 156 8.76 -2.43 -11.13
N LYS A 157 9.22 -2.81 -12.32
CA LYS A 157 8.87 -2.10 -13.56
C LYS A 157 7.36 -2.11 -13.78
N ALA A 158 6.71 -3.25 -13.53
CA ALA A 158 5.26 -3.37 -13.62
C ALA A 158 4.53 -2.47 -12.60
N ILE A 159 5.01 -2.37 -11.37
CA ILE A 159 4.46 -1.43 -10.36
C ILE A 159 4.62 0.02 -10.81
N HIS A 160 5.80 0.39 -11.32
CA HIS A 160 6.05 1.74 -11.81
C HIS A 160 5.12 2.10 -12.97
N GLN A 161 4.94 1.18 -13.93
CA GLN A 161 4.00 1.35 -15.05
C GLN A 161 2.55 1.46 -14.59
N MET A 162 2.12 0.62 -13.63
CA MET A 162 0.77 0.69 -13.07
C MET A 162 0.52 2.04 -12.39
N ARG A 163 1.50 2.55 -11.64
CA ARG A 163 1.41 3.88 -11.02
C ARG A 163 1.23 4.98 -12.06
N GLU A 164 1.94 4.91 -13.17
CA GLU A 164 1.78 5.88 -14.27
C GLU A 164 0.40 5.76 -14.91
N LEU A 165 -0.06 4.55 -15.22
CA LEU A 165 -1.38 4.30 -15.81
C LEU A 165 -2.55 4.76 -14.93
N PHE A 166 -2.45 4.60 -13.60
CA PHE A 166 -3.46 5.08 -12.67
C PHE A 166 -3.58 6.62 -12.66
N VAL A 167 -2.51 7.33 -13.01
CA VAL A 167 -2.48 8.80 -13.02
C VAL A 167 -2.99 9.36 -14.36
N TYR A 168 -2.82 8.61 -15.45
CA TYR A 168 -3.30 9.03 -16.78
C TYR A 168 -4.80 8.77 -17.01
N ARG A 169 -5.46 7.97 -16.17
CA ARG A 169 -6.90 7.67 -16.21
C ARG A 169 -7.69 8.48 -15.19
#